data_AF-A0A1H8UJQ4-F1
#
_entry.id   AF-A0A1H8UJQ4-F1
#
_cell.length_a   1.000
_cell.length_b   1.000
_cell.length_c   1.000
_cell.angle_alpha   90.00
_cell.angle_beta   90.00
_cell.angle_gamma   90.00
#
_symmetry.space_group_name_H-M   'P 1'
#
loop_
_entity.id
_entity.type
_entity.pdbx_description
1 polymer ?
#
loop_
_entity_poly.entity_id
_entity_poly.type
_entity_poly.pdbx_seq_one_letter_code
_entity_poly.pdbx_strand_id
1 'polypeptide(L)' 'MTAQPIPPAWVAVLNAAFERCAAAGYGRTELLPDGGKRFEAYPGQEDAAADFLEALLIGRTA' A
#
# COMPACT_ATOMS: atom_id res chain seq x y z
N MET A 1 -11.71 18.76 4.61
CA MET A 1 -12.08 17.39 5.04
C MET A 1 -10.98 16.92 5.97
N THR A 2 -11.25 16.71 7.25
CA THR A 2 -10.24 16.14 8.16
C THR A 2 -10.19 14.64 7.91
N ALA A 3 -9.03 14.16 7.43
CA ALA A 3 -8.79 12.73 7.30
C ALA A 3 -8.95 12.10 8.69
N GLN A 4 -9.89 11.16 8.84
CA GLN A 4 -9.96 10.37 10.07
C GLN A 4 -8.69 9.51 10.17
N PRO A 5 -8.10 9.40 11.36
CA PRO A 5 -6.93 8.55 11.54
C PRO A 5 -7.28 7.11 11.18
N ILE A 6 -6.40 6.47 10.39
CA ILE A 6 -6.54 5.06 10.04
C ILE A 6 -6.41 4.23 11.33
N PRO A 7 -7.31 3.26 11.60
CA PRO A 7 -7.19 2.43 12.79
C PRO A 7 -5.85 1.67 12.84
N PRO A 8 -5.22 1.49 14.01
CA PRO A 8 -3.90 0.87 14.11
C PRO A 8 -3.78 -0.52 13.47
N ALA A 9 -4.85 -1.33 13.53
CA ALA A 9 -4.88 -2.64 12.89
C ALA A 9 -4.80 -2.54 11.35
N TRP A 10 -5.41 -1.52 10.76
CA TRP A 10 -5.33 -1.24 9.34
C TRP A 10 -3.96 -0.72 8.92
N VAL A 11 -3.25 0.01 9.78
CA VAL A 11 -1.88 0.46 9.50
C VAL A 11 -0.94 -0.73 9.29
N ALA A 12 -1.03 -1.76 10.13
CA ALA A 12 -0.21 -2.96 9.98
C ALA A 12 -0.51 -3.71 8.67
N VAL A 13 -1.79 -3.85 8.32
CA VAL A 13 -2.22 -4.51 7.08
C VAL A 13 -1.75 -3.74 5.84
N LEU A 14 -1.92 -2.41 5.84
CA LEU A 14 -1.47 -1.55 4.74
C LEU A 14 0.06 -1.57 4.59
N ASN A 15 0.79 -1.49 5.69
CA ASN A 15 2.25 -1.56 5.67
C ASN A 15 2.73 -2.88 5.03
N ALA A 16 2.14 -4.01 5.41
CA ALA A 16 2.46 -5.31 4.80
C ALA A 16 2.07 -5.38 3.32
N ALA A 17 0.93 -4.79 2.93
CA ALA A 17 0.51 -4.75 1.53
C ALA A 17 1.47 -3.91 0.68
N PHE A 18 1.89 -2.75 1.18
CA PHE A 18 2.87 -1.88 0.53
C PHE A 18 4.23 -2.54 0.36
N GLU A 19 4.72 -3.25 1.38
CA GLU A 19 5.98 -4.02 1.28
C GLU A 19 5.89 -5.10 0.20
N ARG A 20 4.78 -5.84 0.15
CA ARG A 20 4.58 -6.88 -0.87
C ARG A 20 4.47 -6.29 -2.27
N CYS A 21 3.78 -5.16 -2.41
CA CYS A 21 3.64 -4.47 -3.69
C CYS A 21 4.99 -3.94 -4.20
N ALA A 22 5.81 -3.37 -3.32
CA ALA A 22 7.17 -2.94 -3.67
C ALA A 22 8.10 -4.12 -3.98
N ALA A 23 8.03 -5.22 -3.21
CA ALA A 23 8.80 -6.43 -3.47
C ALA A 23 8.43 -7.11 -4.80
N ALA A 24 7.18 -6.94 -5.25
CA ALA A 24 6.73 -7.38 -6.58
C ALA A 24 7.21 -6.49 -7.74
N GLY A 25 7.86 -5.35 -7.43
CA GLY A 25 8.45 -4.45 -8.43
C GLY A 25 7.53 -3.34 -8.94
N TYR A 26 6.36 -3.15 -8.33
CA TYR A 26 5.40 -2.13 -8.77
C TYR A 26 5.69 -0.73 -8.24
N GLY A 27 6.59 -0.59 -7.27
CA GLY A 27 6.91 0.71 -6.68
C GLY A 27 7.91 0.61 -5.53
N ARG A 28 7.94 1.67 -4.72
CA ARG A 28 8.82 1.79 -3.55
C ARG A 28 8.02 2.14 -2.29
N THR A 29 8.53 1.73 -1.15
CA THR A 29 8.01 2.15 0.16
C THR A 29 8.97 3.09 0.86
N GLU A 30 8.45 4.14 1.47
CA GLU A 30 9.17 5.09 2.31
C GLU A 30 8.61 5.05 3.74
N LEU A 31 9.49 4.98 4.74
CA LEU A 31 9.10 5.10 6.15
C LEU A 31 8.92 6.57 6.51
N LEU A 32 7.75 6.92 7.02
CA LEU A 32 7.43 8.27 7.47
C LEU A 32 7.87 8.48 8.93
N PRO A 33 8.08 9.73 9.38
CA PRO A 33 8.53 10.04 10.74
C PRO A 33 7.58 9.58 11.85
N ASP A 34 6.32 9.32 11.53
CA ASP A 34 5.28 8.83 12.45
C ASP A 34 5.24 7.28 12.55
N GLY A 35 6.15 6.59 11.86
CA GLY A 35 6.20 5.13 11.80
C GLY A 35 5.24 4.50 10.78
N GLY A 36 4.47 5.32 10.05
CA GLY A 36 3.69 4.87 8.90
C GLY A 36 4.57 4.61 7.67
N LYS A 37 4.05 3.87 6.68
CA LYS A 37 4.70 3.73 5.38
C LYS A 37 3.89 4.42 4.29
N ARG A 38 4.60 5.12 3.41
CA ARG A 38 4.08 5.59 2.13
C ARG A 38 4.50 4.62 1.04
N PHE A 39 3.58 4.28 0.15
CA PHE A 39 3.89 3.57 -1.08
C PHE A 39 3.78 4.53 -2.27
N GLU A 40 4.73 4.43 -3.18
CA GLU A 40 4.75 5.19 -4.44
C GLU A 40 4.98 4.22 -5.59
N ALA A 41 4.01 4.12 -6.49
CA ALA A 41 4.11 3.29 -7.68
C ALA A 41 5.13 3.87 -8.66
N TYR A 42 5.79 3.01 -9.43
CA TYR A 42 6.64 3.47 -10.53
C TYR A 42 5.78 3.96 -11.72
N PRO A 43 6.30 4.88 -12.54
CA PRO A 43 5.58 5.36 -13.72
C PRO A 43 5.21 4.20 -14.65
N GLY A 44 3.92 4.12 -15.02
CA GLY A 44 3.37 3.05 -15.86
C GLY A 44 3.01 1.76 -15.12
N GLN A 45 3.14 1.73 -13.78
CA GLN A 45 2.77 0.60 -12.92
C GLN A 45 1.63 0.96 -11.95
N GLU A 46 1.01 2.14 -12.08
CA GLU A 46 0.01 2.65 -11.13
C GLU A 46 -1.22 1.74 -11.04
N ASP A 47 -1.76 1.32 -12.19
CA ASP A 47 -2.92 0.43 -12.26
C ASP A 47 -2.57 -0.97 -11.73
N ALA A 48 -1.43 -1.52 -12.14
CA ALA A 48 -0.97 -2.83 -11.66
C ALA A 48 -0.70 -2.84 -10.15
N ALA A 49 -0.15 -1.75 -9.62
CA ALA A 49 0.04 -1.57 -8.18
C ALA A 49 -1.30 -1.47 -7.44
N ALA A 50 -2.28 -0.76 -8.01
CA ALA A 50 -3.61 -0.63 -7.43
C ALA A 50 -4.34 -1.97 -7.40
N ASP A 51 -4.35 -2.71 -8.51
CA ASP A 51 -4.94 -4.05 -8.62
C ASP A 51 -4.30 -5.03 -7.63
N PHE A 52 -2.96 -4.99 -7.50
CA PHE A 52 -2.25 -5.84 -6.57
C PHE A 52 -2.59 -5.52 -5.11
N LEU A 53 -2.67 -4.24 -4.76
CA LEU A 53 -3.09 -3.80 -3.43
C LEU A 53 -4.54 -4.16 -3.14
N GLU A 54 -5.44 -4.01 -4.11
CA GLU A 54 -6.85 -4.42 -4.00
C GLU A 54 -6.95 -5.93 -3.73
N ALA A 55 -6.23 -6.74 -4.50
CA ALA A 55 -6.20 -8.19 -4.33
C ALA A 55 -5.68 -8.59 -2.93
N LEU A 56 -4.65 -7.90 -2.41
CA LEU A 56 -4.10 -8.16 -1.09
C LEU A 56 -5.02 -7.75 0.06
N LEU A 57 -5.74 -6.64 -0.08
CA LEU A 57 -6.54 -6.05 1.01
C LEU A 57 -7.96 -6.62 1.06
N ILE A 58 -8.53 -6.93 -0.10
CA ILE A 58 -9.95 -7.30 -0.23
C ILE A 58 -10.10 -8.79 -0.60
N GLY A 59 -9.03 -9.45 -1.06
CA GLY A 59 -9.05 -10.88 -1.37
C GLY A 59 -9.82 -11.24 -2.65
N ARG A 60 -10.19 -10.25 -3.48
CA ARG A 60 -10.71 -10.51 -4.82
C ARG A 60 -9.54 -10.62 -5.80
N THR A 61 -9.10 -11.85 -6.03
CA THR A 61 -8.57 -12.20 -7.35
C THR A 61 -9.74 -12.16 -8.33
N ALA A 62 -9.68 -11.26 -9.32
CA ALA A 62 -10.56 -11.34 -10.49
C ALA A 62 -10.39 -12.69 -11.21
#